data_AF-A0A5B7ZU93-F1
#
_entry.id   AF-A0A5B7ZU93-F1
#
_cell.length_a   1.000
_cell.length_b   1.000
_cell.length_c   1.000
_cell.angle_alpha   90.00
_cell.angle_beta   90.00
_cell.angle_gamma   90.00
#
_symmetry.space_group_name_H-M   'P 1'
#
loop_
_entity.id
_entity.type
_entity.pdbx_description
1 polymer ?
#
loop_
_entity_poly.entity_id
_entity_poly.type
_entity_poly.pdbx_seq_one_letter_code
_entity_poly.pdbx_strand_id
1 'polypeptide(L)'
;MNALLARYRDSLSPALRRYYRASLWPSLLFIALAVLHKWAIRLPGLTLPVRLALVLAPVLCMAWLFACYLRFLRDCDELERRIELDALAWAAGSGLLASLVAVFLLDAGVVAWPARQVAGVSGLLLVGGYGLARMLLRRRYP
;
A
#
# COMPACT_ATOMS: atom_id res chain seq x y z
N MET A 1 -8.93 -26.24 -11.43
CA MET A 1 -8.43 -25.36 -10.34
C MET A 1 -7.33 -26.11 -9.60
N ASN A 2 -6.08 -25.63 -9.62
CA ASN A 2 -4.91 -26.35 -9.08
C ASN A 2 -5.09 -26.72 -7.60
N ALA A 3 -4.72 -27.93 -7.19
CA ALA A 3 -4.84 -28.41 -5.81
C ALA A 3 -4.13 -27.49 -4.78
N LEU A 4 -3.06 -26.80 -5.21
CA LEU A 4 -2.36 -25.80 -4.41
C LEU A 4 -3.20 -24.56 -4.11
N LEU A 5 -4.01 -24.09 -5.07
CA LEU A 5 -4.88 -22.92 -4.90
C LEU A 5 -6.04 -23.23 -3.94
N ALA A 6 -6.56 -24.45 -3.99
CA ALA A 6 -7.58 -24.91 -3.04
C ALA A 6 -7.02 -24.94 -1.61
N ARG A 7 -5.87 -25.58 -1.40
CA ARG A 7 -5.19 -25.62 -0.09
C ARG A 7 -4.87 -24.22 0.45
N TYR A 8 -4.37 -23.31 -0.40
CA TYR A 8 -4.12 -21.94 0.00
C TYR A 8 -5.42 -21.24 0.42
N ARG A 9 -6.49 -21.34 -0.38
CA ARG A 9 -7.80 -20.75 -0.05
C ARG A 9 -8.38 -21.27 1.25
N ASP A 10 -8.16 -22.54 1.57
CA ASP A 10 -8.66 -23.17 2.79
C ASP A 10 -7.86 -22.74 4.03
N SER A 11 -6.57 -22.43 3.88
CA SER A 11 -5.73 -21.88 4.96
C SER A 11 -6.03 -20.41 5.34
N LEU A 12 -6.80 -19.67 4.52
CA LEU A 12 -7.08 -18.26 4.78
C LEU A 12 -8.21 -18.08 5.80
N SER A 13 -8.06 -17.11 6.71
CA SER A 13 -9.16 -16.71 7.58
C SER A 13 -10.38 -16.24 6.75
N PRO A 14 -11.63 -16.45 7.22
CA PRO A 14 -12.81 -15.95 6.52
C PRO A 14 -12.77 -14.44 6.28
N ALA A 15 -12.23 -13.66 7.23
CA ALA A 15 -12.01 -12.23 7.11
C ALA A 15 -11.07 -11.89 5.94
N LEU A 16 -9.93 -12.59 5.85
CA LEU A 16 -8.95 -12.38 4.79
C LEU A 16 -9.50 -12.75 3.40
N ARG A 17 -10.33 -13.79 3.32
CA ARG A 17 -11.04 -14.16 2.08
C ARG A 17 -12.04 -13.09 1.63
N ARG A 18 -12.76 -12.47 2.56
CA ARG A 18 -13.67 -11.34 2.25
C ARG A 18 -12.86 -10.12 1.79
N TYR A 19 -11.75 -9.83 2.47
CA TYR A 19 -10.84 -8.75 2.10
C TYR A 19 -10.32 -8.90 0.67
N TYR A 20 -9.72 -10.04 0.31
CA TYR A 20 -9.17 -10.25 -1.04
C TYR A 20 -10.21 -10.12 -2.15
N ARG A 21 -11.43 -10.56 -1.89
CA ARG A 21 -12.53 -10.39 -2.85
C ARG A 21 -12.95 -8.93 -2.99
N ALA A 22 -13.07 -8.22 -1.86
CA ALA A 22 -13.44 -6.81 -1.85
C ALA A 22 -12.33 -5.91 -2.43
N SER A 23 -11.06 -6.29 -2.24
CA SER A 23 -9.89 -5.54 -2.71
C SER A 23 -9.58 -5.75 -4.19
N LEU A 24 -10.18 -6.77 -4.84
CA LEU A 24 -9.88 -7.11 -6.23
C LEU A 24 -10.16 -5.94 -7.17
N TRP A 25 -11.37 -5.39 -7.12
CA TRP A 25 -11.79 -4.27 -7.96
C TRP A 25 -10.95 -2.99 -7.77
N PRO A 26 -10.78 -2.45 -6.55
CA PRO A 26 -9.94 -1.26 -6.37
C PRO A 26 -8.49 -1.50 -6.78
N SER A 27 -7.95 -2.72 -6.61
CA SER A 27 -6.59 -3.04 -7.05
C SER A 27 -6.46 -3.04 -8.57
N LEU A 28 -7.38 -3.68 -9.28
CA LEU A 28 -7.39 -3.70 -10.75
C LEU A 28 -7.58 -2.30 -11.34
N LEU A 29 -8.52 -1.53 -10.77
CA LEU A 29 -8.74 -0.14 -11.17
C LEU A 29 -7.53 0.74 -10.88
N PHE A 30 -6.90 0.59 -9.72
CA PHE A 30 -5.66 1.31 -9.41
C PHE A 30 -4.58 1.05 -10.46
N ILE A 31 -4.33 -0.23 -10.81
CA ILE A 31 -3.33 -0.59 -11.80
C ILE A 31 -3.69 0.01 -13.17
N ALA A 32 -4.93 -0.17 -13.62
CA ALA A 32 -5.40 0.35 -14.91
C ALA A 32 -5.26 1.88 -14.98
N LEU A 33 -5.70 2.59 -13.94
CA LEU A 33 -5.63 4.06 -13.87
C LEU A 33 -4.21 4.58 -13.69
N ALA A 34 -3.34 3.87 -12.97
CA ALA A 34 -1.93 4.24 -12.84
C ALA A 34 -1.18 4.08 -14.17
N VAL A 35 -1.47 3.03 -14.94
CA VAL A 35 -0.93 2.85 -16.30
C VAL A 35 -1.48 3.91 -17.24
N LEU A 36 -2.80 4.14 -17.22
CA LEU A 36 -3.45 5.18 -18.01
C LEU A 36 -2.85 6.55 -17.69
N HIS A 37 -2.68 6.88 -16.40
CA HIS A 37 -2.07 8.13 -15.95
C HIS A 37 -0.69 8.36 -16.58
N LYS A 38 0.19 7.35 -16.55
CA LYS A 38 1.56 7.47 -17.12
C LYS A 38 1.57 7.86 -18.59
N TRP A 39 0.61 7.36 -19.37
CA TRP A 39 0.47 7.67 -20.79
C TRP A 39 -0.30 8.97 -21.02
N ALA A 40 -1.50 9.07 -20.45
CA ALA A 40 -2.44 10.15 -20.69
C ALA A 40 -1.90 11.51 -20.23
N ILE A 41 -1.18 11.59 -19.11
CA ILE A 41 -0.69 12.87 -18.56
C ILE A 41 0.29 13.61 -19.50
N ARG A 42 0.87 12.90 -20.48
CA ARG A 42 1.82 13.44 -21.46
C ARG A 42 1.14 13.94 -22.73
N LEU A 43 -0.17 13.74 -22.88
CA LEU A 43 -0.91 14.21 -24.05
C LEU A 43 -0.92 15.74 -24.11
N PRO A 44 -0.65 16.34 -25.28
CA PRO A 44 -0.75 17.79 -25.44
C PRO A 44 -2.21 18.24 -25.32
N GLY A 45 -2.43 19.49 -24.89
CA GLY A 45 -3.76 20.11 -24.86
C GLY A 45 -4.66 19.70 -23.68
N LEU A 46 -4.14 18.99 -22.68
CA LEU A 46 -4.91 18.68 -21.47
C LEU A 46 -5.24 19.94 -20.67
N THR A 47 -6.53 20.15 -20.41
CA THR A 47 -6.98 21.20 -19.49
C THR A 47 -6.60 20.84 -18.05
N LEU A 48 -6.46 21.87 -17.20
CA LEU A 48 -6.10 21.68 -15.79
C LEU A 48 -7.05 20.70 -15.04
N PRO A 49 -8.39 20.76 -15.18
CA PRO A 49 -9.29 19.82 -14.51
C PRO A 49 -9.03 18.36 -14.91
N VAL A 50 -8.75 18.10 -16.20
CA VAL A 50 -8.47 16.74 -16.67
C VAL A 50 -7.15 16.23 -16.10
N ARG A 51 -6.12 17.07 -16.01
CA ARG A 51 -4.84 16.70 -15.39
C ARG A 51 -5.02 16.34 -13.92
N LEU A 52 -5.81 17.11 -13.17
CA LEU A 52 -6.11 16.83 -11.77
C LEU A 52 -6.88 15.51 -11.63
N ALA A 53 -7.89 15.27 -12.48
CA ALA A 53 -8.64 14.01 -12.49
C ALA A 53 -7.71 12.82 -12.72
N LEU A 54 -6.79 12.89 -13.69
CA LEU A 54 -5.83 11.83 -13.98
C LEU A 54 -4.86 11.56 -12.81
N VAL A 55 -4.49 12.59 -12.03
CA VAL A 55 -3.64 12.45 -10.85
C VAL A 55 -4.40 11.81 -9.69
N LEU A 56 -5.63 12.26 -9.44
CA LEU A 56 -6.42 11.85 -8.28
C LEU A 56 -7.08 10.48 -8.46
N ALA A 57 -7.44 10.09 -9.68
CA ALA A 57 -8.14 8.83 -9.95
C ALA A 57 -7.45 7.58 -9.33
N PRO A 58 -6.14 7.32 -9.54
CA PRO A 58 -5.48 6.19 -8.88
C PRO A 58 -5.43 6.35 -7.35
N VAL A 59 -5.30 7.57 -6.83
CA VAL A 59 -5.30 7.84 -5.38
C VAL A 59 -6.65 7.49 -4.76
N LEU A 60 -7.76 7.78 -5.43
CA LEU A 60 -9.10 7.40 -4.98
C LEU A 60 -9.29 5.88 -4.93
N CYS A 61 -8.74 5.13 -5.90
CA CYS A 61 -8.75 3.67 -5.83
C CYS A 61 -7.92 3.14 -4.66
N MET A 62 -6.80 3.78 -4.34
CA MET A 62 -6.01 3.43 -3.16
C MET A 62 -6.76 3.75 -1.87
N ALA A 63 -7.49 4.87 -1.80
CA ALA A 63 -8.35 5.20 -0.66
C ALA A 63 -9.48 4.17 -0.49
N TRP A 64 -10.07 3.69 -1.59
CA TRP A 64 -11.04 2.60 -1.55
C TRP A 64 -10.41 1.29 -1.06
N LEU A 65 -9.21 0.94 -1.54
CA LEU A 65 -8.46 -0.22 -1.06
C LEU A 65 -8.20 -0.13 0.46
N PHE A 66 -7.84 1.06 0.93
CA PHE A 66 -7.64 1.34 2.35
C PHE A 66 -8.95 1.18 3.15
N ALA A 67 -10.08 1.64 2.63
CA ALA A 67 -11.39 1.40 3.26
C ALA A 67 -11.74 -0.10 3.34
N CYS A 68 -11.41 -0.89 2.31
CA CYS A 68 -11.54 -2.36 2.36
C CYS A 68 -10.64 -2.96 3.45
N TYR A 69 -9.44 -2.43 3.63
CA TYR A 69 -8.51 -2.88 4.66
C TYR A 69 -8.98 -2.52 6.08
N LEU A 70 -9.53 -1.32 6.29
CA LEU A 70 -10.12 -0.94 7.58
C LEU A 70 -11.33 -1.82 7.94
N ARG A 71 -12.14 -2.20 6.95
CA ARG A 71 -13.21 -3.19 7.14
C ARG A 71 -12.65 -4.56 7.51
N PHE A 72 -11.57 -4.99 6.85
CA PHE A 72 -10.88 -6.23 7.20
C PHE A 72 -10.41 -6.25 8.65
N LEU A 73 -9.79 -5.17 9.15
CA LEU A 73 -9.34 -5.08 10.56
C LEU A 73 -10.49 -5.24 11.56
N ARG A 74 -11.69 -4.77 11.22
CA ARG A 74 -12.90 -4.92 12.05
C ARG A 74 -13.45 -6.35 12.05
N ASP A 75 -13.25 -7.06 10.95
CA ASP A 75 -13.69 -8.44 10.75
C ASP A 75 -12.70 -9.47 11.33
N CYS A 76 -11.48 -9.05 11.68
CA CYS A 76 -10.45 -9.92 12.25
C CYS A 76 -10.78 -10.30 13.70
N ASP A 77 -10.31 -11.47 14.11
CA ASP A 77 -10.22 -11.80 15.53
C ASP A 77 -9.19 -10.91 16.25
N GLU A 78 -9.17 -10.97 17.58
CA GLU A 78 -8.31 -10.09 18.39
C GLU A 78 -6.82 -10.29 18.13
N LEU A 79 -6.39 -11.54 17.90
CA LEU A 79 -4.99 -11.87 17.68
C LEU A 79 -4.53 -11.40 16.29
N GLU A 80 -5.29 -11.72 15.24
CA GLU A 80 -5.05 -11.26 13.87
C GLU A 80 -5.07 -9.74 13.82
N ARG A 81 -6.07 -9.08 14.43
CA ARG A 81 -6.13 -7.62 14.49
C ARG A 81 -4.92 -7.02 15.19
N ARG A 82 -4.46 -7.61 16.31
CA ARG A 82 -3.27 -7.15 17.03
C ARG A 82 -2.02 -7.25 16.16
N ILE A 83 -1.81 -8.38 15.48
CA ILE A 83 -0.68 -8.57 14.57
C ILE A 83 -0.70 -7.52 13.44
N GLU A 84 -1.87 -7.26 12.84
CA GLU A 84 -1.97 -6.25 11.78
C GLU A 84 -1.69 -4.84 12.29
N LEU A 85 -2.23 -4.46 13.46
CA LEU A 85 -2.00 -3.13 14.04
C LEU A 85 -0.55 -2.93 14.46
N ASP A 86 0.07 -3.94 15.08
CA ASP A 86 1.50 -3.91 15.44
C ASP A 86 2.35 -3.77 14.16
N ALA A 87 2.02 -4.50 13.10
CA ALA A 87 2.72 -4.39 11.81
C ALA A 87 2.58 -2.99 11.19
N LEU A 88 1.39 -2.39 11.23
CA LEU A 88 1.15 -1.02 10.76
C LEU A 88 1.93 0.00 11.60
N ALA A 89 1.97 -0.16 12.92
CA ALA A 89 2.68 0.72 13.82
C ALA A 89 4.20 0.69 13.54
N TRP A 90 4.77 -0.51 13.40
CA TRP A 90 6.17 -0.67 13.01
C TRP A 90 6.48 -0.07 11.64
N ALA A 91 5.61 -0.30 10.65
CA ALA A 91 5.77 0.27 9.31
C ALA A 91 5.72 1.81 9.31
N ALA A 92 4.72 2.38 9.98
CA ALA A 92 4.54 3.83 10.06
C ALA A 92 5.69 4.49 10.82
N GLY A 93 6.07 3.95 11.99
CA GLY A 93 7.17 4.47 12.80
C GLY A 93 8.51 4.41 12.08
N SER A 94 8.87 3.24 11.54
CA SER A 94 10.13 3.07 10.80
C SER A 94 10.16 3.89 9.50
N GLY A 95 9.05 3.95 8.76
CA GLY A 95 8.93 4.75 7.55
C GLY A 95 9.05 6.26 7.80
N LEU A 96 8.47 6.76 8.90
CA LEU A 96 8.62 8.15 9.32
C LEU A 96 10.07 8.47 9.70
N LEU A 97 10.69 7.64 10.54
CA LEU A 97 12.09 7.83 10.95
C LEU A 97 13.04 7.81 9.75
N ALA A 98 12.86 6.86 8.83
CA ALA A 98 13.66 6.78 7.61
C ALA A 98 13.46 8.01 6.70
N SER A 99 12.23 8.51 6.60
CA SER A 99 11.93 9.73 5.83
C SER A 99 12.56 10.97 6.47
N LEU A 100 12.56 11.09 7.80
CA LEU A 100 13.24 12.17 8.52
C LEU A 100 14.75 12.14 8.28
N VAL A 101 15.37 10.96 8.34
CA VAL A 101 16.79 10.80 7.99
C VAL A 101 17.06 11.27 6.56
N ALA A 102 16.21 10.88 5.61
CA ALA A 102 16.36 11.34 4.22
C ALA A 102 16.27 12.87 4.10
N VAL A 103 15.33 13.51 4.82
CA VAL A 103 15.20 14.97 4.85
C VAL A 103 16.46 15.64 5.40
N PHE A 104 16.98 15.19 6.54
CA PHE A 104 18.20 15.78 7.13
C PHE A 104 19.45 15.55 6.28
N LEU A 105 19.57 14.40 5.61
CA LEU A 105 20.68 14.13 4.69
C LEU A 105 20.65 15.05 3.46
N LEU A 106 19.46 15.36 2.94
CA LEU A 106 19.27 16.32 1.84
C LEU A 106 19.58 17.75 2.29
N ASP A 107 19.10 18.14 3.48
CA ASP A 107 19.33 19.46 4.06
C ASP A 107 20.82 19.72 4.35
N ALA A 108 21.53 18.72 4.87
CA ALA A 108 22.97 18.77 5.09
C ALA A 108 23.81 18.69 3.81
N GLY A 109 23.19 18.52 2.63
CA GLY A 109 23.89 18.41 1.35
C GLY A 109 24.75 17.15 1.19
N VAL A 110 24.55 16.13 2.04
CA VAL A 110 25.29 14.86 1.98
C VAL A 110 24.90 14.04 0.75
N VAL A 111 23.65 14.17 0.31
CA VAL A 111 23.08 13.53 -0.88
C VAL A 111 22.20 14.51 -1.66
N ALA A 112 22.09 14.30 -2.97
CA ALA A 112 21.30 15.13 -3.88
C ALA A 112 20.26 14.28 -4.64
N TRP A 113 19.36 13.62 -3.90
CA TRP A 113 18.33 12.78 -4.51
C TRP A 113 17.16 13.61 -5.06
N PRO A 114 16.62 13.29 -6.25
CA PRO A 114 15.41 13.92 -6.77
C PRO A 114 14.20 13.67 -5.86
N ALA A 115 13.39 14.70 -5.61
CA ALA A 115 12.21 14.62 -4.75
C ALA A 115 11.26 13.45 -5.10
N ARG A 116 11.11 13.16 -6.40
CA ARG A 116 10.32 12.02 -6.88
C ARG A 116 10.85 10.66 -6.39
N GLN A 117 12.17 10.49 -6.34
CA GLN A 117 12.78 9.25 -5.87
C GLN A 117 12.58 9.10 -4.36
N VAL A 118 12.79 10.18 -3.60
CA VAL A 118 12.56 10.20 -2.15
C VAL A 118 11.12 9.81 -1.83
N ALA A 119 10.14 10.45 -2.48
CA ALA A 119 8.72 10.13 -2.30
C ALA A 119 8.39 8.66 -2.68
N GLY A 120 8.97 8.16 -3.77
CA GLY A 120 8.80 6.77 -4.20
C GLY A 120 9.36 5.76 -3.20
N VAL A 121 10.59 6.00 -2.71
CA VAL A 121 11.25 5.13 -1.73
C VAL A 121 10.53 5.17 -0.39
N SER A 122 10.10 6.35 0.10
CA SER A 122 9.30 6.46 1.33
C SER A 122 8.00 5.65 1.24
N GLY A 123 7.30 5.70 0.10
CA GLY A 123 6.11 4.87 -0.14
C GLY A 123 6.42 3.38 -0.12
N LEU A 124 7.51 2.96 -0.76
CA LEU A 124 7.96 1.55 -0.75
C LEU A 124 8.38 1.08 0.64
N LEU A 125 9.03 1.93 1.44
CA LEU A 125 9.41 1.62 2.82
C LEU A 125 8.17 1.39 3.70
N LEU A 126 7.10 2.16 3.53
CA LEU A 126 5.86 1.95 4.26
C LEU A 126 5.21 0.60 3.91
N VAL A 127 5.07 0.29 2.61
CA VAL A 127 4.42 -0.94 2.17
C VAL A 127 5.28 -2.17 2.47
N GLY A 128 6.58 -2.10 2.16
CA GLY A 128 7.54 -3.17 2.41
C GLY A 128 7.76 -3.40 3.91
N GLY A 129 7.85 -2.32 4.69
CA GLY A 129 7.96 -2.36 6.14
C GLY A 129 6.76 -3.03 6.79
N TYR A 130 5.54 -2.74 6.33
CA TYR A 130 4.34 -3.44 6.77
C TYR A 130 4.39 -4.94 6.45
N GLY A 131 4.74 -5.31 5.22
CA GLY A 131 4.86 -6.71 4.82
C GLY A 131 5.89 -7.49 5.66
N LEU A 132 7.05 -6.89 5.90
CA LEU A 132 8.11 -7.46 6.72
C LEU A 132 7.70 -7.58 8.20
N ALA A 133 7.16 -6.50 8.78
CA ALA A 133 6.71 -6.51 10.17
C ALA A 133 5.62 -7.56 10.40
N ARG A 134 4.62 -7.62 9.50
CA ARG A 134 3.57 -8.64 9.53
C ARG A 134 4.11 -10.06 9.45
N MET A 135 5.07 -10.31 8.55
CA MET A 135 5.71 -11.62 8.43
C MET A 135 6.45 -12.02 9.71
N LEU A 136 7.21 -11.09 10.30
CA LEU A 136 7.97 -11.34 11.52
C LEU A 136 7.07 -11.57 12.74
N LEU A 137 5.96 -10.83 12.84
CA LEU A 137 5.00 -10.97 13.94
C LEU A 137 4.19 -12.26 13.83
N ARG A 138 3.75 -12.67 12.62
CA ARG A 138 3.08 -13.97 12.42
C ARG A 138 3.97 -15.16 12.77
N ARG A 139 5.29 -15.07 12.60
CA ARG A 139 6.21 -16.14 13.04
C ARG A 139 6.28 -16.31 14.56
N ARG A 140 5.95 -15.26 15.33
CA ARG A 140 5.97 -15.31 16.81
C ARG A 140 4.67 -15.85 17.40
N TYR A 141 3.57 -15.81 16.66
CA TYR A 141 2.23 -16.22 17.11
C TYR A 141 1.58 -17.08 16.01
N PRO A 142 1.83 -18.41 15.99
CA PRO A 142 1.29 -19.32 14.98
C PRO A 142 -0.22 -19.56 15.12
#